data_AF-A0A9P7W0N7-F1
#
_entry.id   AF-A0A9P7W0N7-F1
#
_cell.length_a   1.000
_cell.length_b   1.000
_cell.length_c   1.000
_cell.angle_alpha   90.00
_cell.angle_beta   90.00
_cell.angle_gamma   90.00
#
_symmetry.space_group_name_H-M   'P 1'
#
loop_
_entity.id
_entity.type
_entity.pdbx_description
1 polymer ?
#
loop_
_entity_poly.entity_id
_entity_poly.type
_entity_poly.pdbx_seq_one_letter_code
_entity_poly.pdbx_strand_id
1 'polypeptide(L)'
;MPVSPWILWSALSHAARLSTVLQILIFLPLTLATLSKPAFLLLSLLLTVHAAVHGTMILCWGSPALSLLQVPMHPFLLLVCFNAFSTSVPLWLGTATSVWGTILTYMGPLFIALEGLSSLVVVQKLGQQGKRLVEEGEIYQFGLLIASAGTYVASAWWIVSAYPAAASSPLSSTFLGVAITALLFLTFIGFFLRRTNIIESSGLALFMAYNVWLCGFNQESFSDPSYS
;
A
#
# COMPACT_ATOMS: atom_id res chain seq x y z
N MET A 1 10.19 -32.97 19.17
CA MET A 1 10.86 -31.88 19.91
C MET A 1 9.77 -30.94 20.41
N PRO A 2 9.61 -30.73 21.72
CA PRO A 2 8.56 -29.83 22.22
C PRO A 2 8.87 -28.40 21.78
N VAL A 3 7.97 -27.80 21.01
CA VAL A 3 8.08 -26.41 20.57
C VAL A 3 8.06 -25.54 21.83
N SER A 4 9.05 -24.67 22.00
CA SER A 4 9.09 -23.83 23.19
C SER A 4 7.86 -22.89 23.21
N PRO A 5 7.18 -22.72 24.36
CA PRO A 5 5.97 -21.90 24.45
C PRO A 5 6.18 -20.46 23.99
N TRP A 6 7.41 -19.96 24.06
CA TRP A 6 7.80 -18.65 23.56
C TRP A 6 7.74 -18.54 22.02
N ILE A 7 8.21 -19.57 21.30
CA ILE A 7 8.15 -19.62 19.83
C ILE A 7 6.69 -19.75 19.37
N LEU A 8 5.88 -20.54 20.09
CA LEU A 8 4.45 -20.65 19.80
C LEU A 8 3.76 -19.29 19.98
N TRP A 9 4.07 -18.56 21.05
CA TRP A 9 3.48 -17.25 21.33
C TRP A 9 3.94 -16.18 20.33
N SER A 10 5.21 -16.18 19.93
CA SER A 10 5.71 -15.25 18.92
C SER A 10 5.08 -15.51 17.56
N ALA A 11 5.01 -16.77 17.13
CA ALA A 11 4.34 -17.17 15.89
C ALA A 11 2.86 -16.80 15.89
N LEU A 12 2.15 -17.07 16.99
CA LEU A 12 0.74 -16.72 17.15
C LEU A 12 0.52 -15.20 17.09
N SER A 13 1.39 -14.42 17.74
CA SER A 13 1.31 -12.96 17.70
C SER A 13 1.53 -12.38 16.30
N HIS A 14 2.44 -12.97 15.51
CA HIS A 14 2.72 -12.56 14.14
C HIS A 14 1.59 -12.96 13.19
N ALA A 15 1.06 -14.18 13.36
CA ALA A 15 -0.10 -14.65 12.62
C ALA A 15 -1.35 -13.80 12.92
N ALA A 16 -1.57 -13.41 14.18
CA ALA A 16 -2.66 -12.52 14.57
C ALA A 16 -2.54 -11.14 13.89
N ARG A 17 -1.34 -10.54 13.87
CA ARG A 17 -1.11 -9.26 13.18
C ARG A 17 -1.35 -9.36 11.68
N LEU A 18 -0.84 -10.41 11.04
CA LEU A 18 -1.08 -10.64 9.61
C LEU A 18 -2.57 -10.86 9.32
N SER A 19 -3.26 -11.61 10.19
CA SER A 19 -4.71 -11.82 10.10
C SER A 19 -5.47 -10.50 10.22
N THR A 20 -5.11 -9.60 11.13
CA THR A 20 -5.77 -8.28 11.24
C THR A 20 -5.62 -7.43 9.98
N VAL A 21 -4.43 -7.40 9.37
CA VAL A 21 -4.20 -6.67 8.11
C VAL A 21 -5.06 -7.27 6.99
N LEU A 22 -5.09 -8.59 6.89
CA LEU A 22 -5.88 -9.30 5.89
C LEU A 22 -7.39 -9.07 6.08
N GLN A 23 -7.86 -9.05 7.32
CA GLN A 23 -9.24 -8.73 7.65
C GLN A 23 -9.61 -7.31 7.21
N ILE A 24 -8.78 -6.31 7.47
CA ILE A 24 -9.02 -4.93 7.01
C ILE A 24 -9.09 -4.89 5.46
N LEU A 25 -8.13 -5.52 4.78
CA LEU A 25 -8.07 -5.54 3.31
C LEU A 25 -9.28 -6.22 2.67
N ILE A 26 -9.90 -7.19 3.33
CA ILE A 26 -11.09 -7.89 2.81
C ILE A 26 -12.37 -7.16 3.21
N PHE A 27 -12.49 -6.71 4.46
CA PHE A 27 -13.73 -6.15 5.00
C PHE A 27 -14.06 -4.78 4.42
N LEU A 28 -13.05 -3.93 4.16
CA LEU A 28 -13.29 -2.62 3.59
C LEU A 28 -13.96 -2.69 2.20
N PRO A 29 -13.39 -3.39 1.19
CA PRO A 29 -14.06 -3.54 -0.11
C PRO A 29 -15.36 -4.34 -0.02
N LEU A 30 -15.46 -5.32 0.89
CA LEU A 30 -16.69 -6.08 1.10
C LEU A 30 -17.85 -5.17 1.54
N THR A 31 -17.62 -4.24 2.47
CA THR A 31 -18.67 -3.31 2.91
C THR A 31 -19.11 -2.33 1.83
N LEU A 32 -18.19 -1.94 0.94
CA LEU A 32 -18.53 -1.12 -0.22
C LEU A 32 -19.41 -1.89 -1.21
N ALA A 33 -19.07 -3.16 -1.48
CA ALA A 33 -19.79 -4.01 -2.42
C ALA A 33 -21.16 -4.48 -1.91
N THR A 34 -21.31 -4.66 -0.60
CA THR A 34 -22.54 -5.24 0.00
C THR A 34 -23.52 -4.21 0.54
N LEU A 35 -23.05 -3.03 0.97
CA LEU A 35 -23.89 -2.07 1.68
C LEU A 35 -24.00 -0.74 0.94
N SER A 36 -23.02 0.15 1.09
CA SER A 36 -23.02 1.49 0.49
C SER A 36 -21.75 2.28 0.85
N LYS A 37 -21.48 3.38 0.13
CA LYS A 37 -20.39 4.33 0.40
C LYS A 37 -20.36 4.91 1.83
N PRO A 38 -21.48 5.37 2.44
CA PRO A 38 -21.45 5.86 3.83
C PRO A 38 -21.12 4.76 4.84
N ALA A 39 -21.49 3.51 4.58
CA ALA A 39 -21.13 2.39 5.44
C ALA A 39 -19.63 2.08 5.40
N PHE A 40 -19.02 2.12 4.21
CA PHE A 40 -17.57 2.05 4.06
C PHE A 40 -16.84 3.15 4.86
N LEU A 41 -17.32 4.39 4.76
CA LEU A 41 -16.73 5.52 5.48
C LEU A 41 -16.88 5.35 6.99
N LEU A 42 -18.03 4.88 7.48
CA LEU A 42 -18.24 4.63 8.90
C LEU A 42 -17.30 3.53 9.41
N LEU A 43 -17.18 2.42 8.68
CA LEU A 43 -16.28 1.32 9.05
C LEU A 43 -14.83 1.82 9.11
N SER A 44 -14.38 2.60 8.12
CA SER A 44 -13.02 3.16 8.12
C SER A 44 -12.76 4.11 9.29
N LEU A 45 -13.76 4.90 9.69
CA LEU A 45 -13.69 5.76 10.87
C LEU A 45 -13.60 4.94 12.15
N LEU A 46 -14.45 3.91 12.32
CA LEU A 46 -14.43 3.00 13.46
C LEU A 46 -13.08 2.28 13.58
N LEU A 47 -12.54 1.80 12.45
CA LEU A 47 -11.22 1.15 12.40
C LEU A 47 -10.10 2.12 12.77
N THR A 48 -10.18 3.39 12.32
CA THR A 48 -9.17 4.40 12.68
C THR A 48 -9.20 4.73 14.16
N VAL A 49 -10.39 4.93 14.73
CA VAL A 49 -10.56 5.15 16.18
C VAL A 49 -10.06 3.95 16.96
N HIS A 50 -10.41 2.73 16.54
CA HIS A 50 -9.92 1.51 17.17
C HIS A 50 -8.40 1.40 17.12
N ALA A 51 -7.78 1.68 15.96
CA ALA A 51 -6.33 1.68 15.80
C ALA A 51 -5.65 2.74 16.67
N ALA A 52 -6.23 3.93 16.81
CA ALA A 52 -5.72 4.99 17.69
C ALA A 52 -5.76 4.57 19.16
N VAL A 53 -6.87 4.00 19.62
CA VAL A 53 -7.02 3.49 20.99
C VAL A 53 -6.05 2.35 21.25
N HIS A 54 -5.97 1.39 20.34
CA HIS A 54 -5.10 0.22 20.45
C HIS A 54 -3.62 0.61 20.43
N GLY A 55 -3.22 1.52 19.53
CA GLY A 55 -1.86 2.06 19.48
C GLY A 55 -1.47 2.80 20.76
N THR A 56 -2.38 3.61 21.32
CA THR A 56 -2.16 4.29 22.61
C THR A 56 -2.01 3.28 23.74
N MET A 57 -2.82 2.22 23.75
CA MET A 57 -2.75 1.18 24.76
C MET A 57 -1.45 0.36 24.68
N ILE A 58 -0.96 0.07 23.46
CA ILE A 58 0.35 -0.56 23.27
C ILE A 58 1.46 0.35 23.80
N LEU A 59 1.40 1.65 23.53
CA LEU A 59 2.41 2.61 24.00
C LEU A 59 2.46 2.66 25.53
N CYS A 60 1.31 2.61 26.20
CA CYS A 60 1.23 2.70 27.66
C CYS A 60 1.53 1.37 28.38
N TRP A 61 1.11 0.22 27.84
CA TRP A 61 1.17 -1.08 28.53
C TRP A 61 2.12 -2.12 27.94
N GLY A 62 2.48 -2.01 26.66
CA GLY A 62 3.49 -2.87 26.01
C GLY A 62 3.22 -4.39 25.98
N SER A 63 2.03 -4.86 26.36
CA SER A 63 1.76 -6.30 26.49
C SER A 63 1.41 -6.97 25.14
N PRO A 64 2.04 -8.13 24.82
CA PRO A 64 1.78 -8.85 23.56
C PRO A 64 0.38 -9.46 23.48
N ALA A 65 -0.33 -9.59 24.61
CA ALA A 65 -1.71 -10.07 24.65
C ALA A 65 -2.70 -9.12 23.95
N LEU A 66 -2.38 -7.82 23.86
CA LEU A 66 -3.20 -6.83 23.17
C LEU A 66 -3.30 -7.10 21.66
N SER A 67 -2.28 -7.69 21.05
CA SER A 67 -2.33 -8.06 19.63
C SER A 67 -3.33 -9.19 19.35
N LEU A 68 -3.55 -10.08 20.33
CA LEU A 68 -4.49 -11.19 20.18
C LEU A 68 -5.96 -10.71 20.31
N LEU A 69 -6.20 -9.75 21.21
CA LEU A 69 -7.51 -9.15 21.44
C LEU A 69 -8.04 -8.38 20.21
N GLN A 70 -7.14 -7.98 19.31
CA GLN A 70 -7.47 -7.21 18.11
C GLN A 70 -8.18 -8.04 17.02
N VAL A 71 -7.95 -9.35 16.98
CA VAL A 71 -8.50 -10.27 15.95
C VAL A 71 -10.04 -10.32 15.95
N PRO A 72 -10.74 -10.48 17.09
CA PRO A 72 -12.20 -10.47 17.11
C PRO A 72 -12.83 -9.07 16.97
N MET A 73 -12.05 -7.99 17.12
CA MET A 73 -12.61 -6.63 17.08
C MET A 73 -13.01 -6.19 15.69
N HIS A 74 -12.28 -6.57 14.65
CA HIS A 74 -12.62 -6.23 13.27
C HIS A 74 -13.98 -6.79 12.81
N PRO A 75 -14.29 -8.10 12.99
CA PRO A 75 -15.62 -8.62 12.65
C PRO A 75 -16.72 -8.04 13.54
N PHE A 76 -16.42 -7.72 14.81
CA PHE A 76 -17.37 -7.02 15.69
C PHE A 76 -17.73 -5.63 15.18
N LEU A 77 -16.74 -4.81 14.80
CA LEU A 77 -16.97 -3.47 14.25
C LEU A 77 -17.75 -3.51 12.93
N LEU A 78 -17.51 -4.54 12.10
CA LEU A 78 -18.27 -4.78 10.88
C LEU A 78 -19.75 -5.12 11.19
N LEU A 79 -20.01 -5.94 12.21
CA LEU A 79 -21.37 -6.25 12.64
C LEU A 79 -22.08 -5.01 13.20
N VAL A 80 -21.37 -4.17 13.97
CA VAL A 80 -21.88 -2.86 14.43
C VAL A 80 -22.22 -1.97 13.25
N CYS A 81 -21.38 -1.92 12.21
CA CYS A 81 -21.66 -1.18 10.99
C CYS A 81 -22.93 -1.72 10.30
N PHE A 82 -23.07 -3.04 10.13
CA PHE A 82 -24.28 -3.62 9.56
C PHE A 82 -25.54 -3.31 10.37
N ASN A 83 -25.44 -3.37 11.70
CA ASN A 83 -26.56 -3.06 12.58
C ASN A 83 -26.99 -1.58 12.46
N ALA A 84 -26.03 -0.66 12.42
CA ALA A 84 -26.30 0.78 12.31
C ALA A 84 -27.01 1.17 11.00
N PHE A 85 -26.77 0.44 9.91
CA PHE A 85 -27.40 0.68 8.60
C PHE A 85 -28.62 -0.23 8.33
N SER A 86 -29.05 -1.06 9.28
CA SER A 86 -30.13 -2.03 9.08
C SER A 86 -31.55 -1.43 9.09
N THR A 87 -31.76 -0.29 9.76
CA THR A 87 -33.12 0.26 9.99
C THR A 87 -33.27 1.67 9.42
N SER A 88 -32.67 2.67 10.06
CA SER A 88 -32.71 4.06 9.62
C SER A 88 -31.45 4.78 10.08
N VAL A 89 -30.75 5.44 9.15
CA VAL A 89 -29.47 6.09 9.44
C VAL A 89 -29.73 7.42 10.17
N PRO A 90 -29.24 7.60 11.41
CA PRO A 90 -29.42 8.87 12.11
C PRO A 90 -28.60 9.98 11.45
N LEU A 91 -29.14 11.20 11.41
CA LEU A 91 -28.55 12.37 10.73
C LEU A 91 -27.11 12.65 11.17
N TRP A 92 -26.81 12.45 12.46
CA TRP A 92 -25.47 12.62 13.02
C TRP A 92 -24.44 11.68 12.40
N LEU A 93 -24.83 10.43 12.09
CA LEU A 93 -23.95 9.43 11.49
C LEU A 93 -23.67 9.75 10.02
N GLY A 94 -24.68 10.25 9.31
CA GLY A 94 -24.51 10.78 7.96
C GLY A 94 -23.54 11.97 7.91
N THR A 95 -23.64 12.88 8.89
CA THR A 95 -22.73 14.03 8.99
C THR A 95 -21.30 13.59 9.32
N ALA A 96 -21.13 12.68 10.28
CA ALA A 96 -19.82 12.16 10.66
C ALA A 96 -19.11 11.45 9.51
N THR A 97 -19.82 10.62 8.75
CA THR A 97 -19.27 9.92 7.58
C THR A 97 -18.91 10.87 6.45
N SER A 98 -19.70 11.91 6.21
CA SER A 98 -19.41 12.99 5.26
C SER A 98 -18.11 13.73 5.61
N VAL A 99 -18.00 14.23 6.84
CA VAL A 99 -16.81 14.95 7.33
C VAL A 99 -15.58 14.05 7.24
N TRP A 100 -15.71 12.78 7.64
CA TRP A 100 -14.64 11.81 7.53
C TRP A 100 -14.21 11.56 6.08
N GLY A 101 -15.16 11.48 5.15
CA GLY A 101 -14.88 11.40 3.73
C GLY A 101 -14.06 12.59 3.24
N THR A 102 -14.41 13.81 3.63
CA THR A 102 -13.64 15.03 3.27
C THR A 102 -12.22 14.99 3.85
N ILE A 103 -12.07 14.57 5.10
CA ILE A 103 -10.74 14.40 5.74
C ILE A 103 -9.91 13.40 4.95
N LEU A 104 -10.46 12.24 4.60
CA LEU A 104 -9.76 11.22 3.81
C LEU A 104 -9.35 11.73 2.43
N THR A 105 -10.21 12.49 1.74
CA THR A 105 -9.85 13.09 0.45
C THR A 105 -8.69 14.06 0.58
N TYR A 106 -8.66 14.88 1.64
CA TYR A 106 -7.55 15.79 1.89
C TYR A 106 -6.24 15.05 2.23
N MET A 107 -6.34 13.90 2.89
CA MET A 107 -5.19 13.04 3.23
C MET A 107 -4.74 12.12 2.09
N GLY A 108 -5.51 12.03 1.00
CA GLY A 108 -5.19 11.23 -0.20
C GLY A 108 -3.74 11.40 -0.70
N PRO A 109 -3.24 12.62 -0.97
CA PRO A 109 -1.85 12.81 -1.43
C PRO A 109 -0.81 12.35 -0.40
N LEU A 110 -1.10 12.49 0.89
CA LEU A 110 -0.22 12.01 1.95
C LEU A 110 -0.16 10.48 1.97
N PHE A 111 -1.28 9.79 1.76
CA PHE A 111 -1.31 8.33 1.67
C PHE A 111 -0.52 7.81 0.46
N ILE A 112 -0.63 8.47 -0.70
CA ILE A 112 0.16 8.13 -1.90
C ILE A 112 1.67 8.34 -1.61
N ALA A 113 2.04 9.42 -0.92
CA ALA A 113 3.43 9.65 -0.54
C ALA A 113 3.96 8.57 0.43
N LEU A 114 3.17 8.18 1.43
CA LEU A 114 3.53 7.12 2.37
C LEU A 114 3.62 5.75 1.68
N GLU A 115 2.71 5.45 0.77
CA GLU A 115 2.76 4.25 -0.08
C GLU A 115 4.07 4.21 -0.86
N GLY A 116 4.46 5.33 -1.47
CA GLY A 116 5.73 5.44 -2.17
C GLY A 116 6.93 5.24 -1.25
N LEU A 117 6.99 5.92 -0.10
CA LEU A 117 8.08 5.73 0.86
C LEU A 117 8.18 4.29 1.36
N SER A 118 7.04 3.63 1.62
CA SER A 118 7.01 2.23 2.05
C SER A 118 7.54 1.29 0.96
N SER A 119 7.16 1.52 -0.29
CA SER A 119 7.64 0.76 -1.45
C SER A 119 9.14 0.94 -1.66
N LEU A 120 9.67 2.16 -1.48
CA LEU A 120 11.10 2.43 -1.54
C LEU A 120 11.88 1.64 -0.49
N VAL A 121 11.39 1.58 0.75
CA VAL A 121 12.03 0.80 1.82
C VAL A 121 12.03 -0.69 1.49
N VAL A 122 10.94 -1.22 0.92
CA VAL A 122 10.87 -2.62 0.47
C VAL A 122 11.90 -2.89 -0.62
N VAL A 123 11.98 -2.04 -1.65
CA VAL A 123 12.97 -2.17 -2.73
C VAL A 123 14.40 -2.11 -2.19
N GLN A 124 14.69 -1.21 -1.26
CA GLN A 124 16.00 -1.12 -0.60
C GLN A 124 16.33 -2.39 0.20
N LYS A 125 15.36 -2.94 0.93
CA LYS A 125 15.57 -4.18 1.68
C LYS A 125 15.79 -5.38 0.76
N LEU A 126 15.06 -5.45 -0.36
CA LEU A 126 15.29 -6.44 -1.39
C LEU A 126 16.67 -6.28 -2.03
N GLY A 127 17.13 -5.06 -2.29
CA GLY A 127 18.48 -4.78 -2.77
C GLY A 127 19.58 -5.22 -1.81
N GLN A 128 19.40 -4.94 -0.51
CA GLN A 128 20.31 -5.38 0.56
C GLN A 128 20.39 -6.90 0.65
N GLN A 129 19.26 -7.60 0.58
CA GLN A 129 19.23 -9.07 0.59
C GLN A 129 19.80 -9.66 -0.70
N GLY A 130 19.47 -9.08 -1.85
CA GLY A 130 20.02 -9.49 -3.14
C GLY A 130 21.54 -9.40 -3.16
N LYS A 131 22.13 -8.34 -2.59
CA LYS A 131 23.59 -8.24 -2.45
C LYS A 131 24.20 -9.39 -1.65
N ARG A 132 23.56 -9.82 -0.57
CA ARG A 132 24.03 -10.95 0.25
C ARG A 132 24.00 -12.26 -0.56
N LEU A 133 22.94 -12.49 -1.33
CA LEU A 133 22.81 -13.68 -2.18
C LEU A 133 23.88 -13.73 -3.29
N VAL A 134 24.27 -12.57 -3.83
CA VAL A 134 25.37 -12.49 -4.82
C VAL A 134 26.70 -12.94 -4.23
N GLU A 135 26.94 -12.68 -2.94
CA GLU A 135 28.17 -13.10 -2.25
C GLU A 135 28.21 -14.63 -2.00
N GLU A 136 27.07 -15.31 -2.04
CA GLU A 136 26.96 -16.76 -1.81
C GLU A 136 27.24 -17.61 -3.06
N GLY A 137 27.11 -17.07 -4.27
CA GLY A 137 27.44 -17.82 -5.49
C GLY A 137 27.15 -17.13 -6.83
N GLU A 138 27.89 -17.54 -7.86
CA GLU A 138 27.81 -17.01 -9.23
C GLU A 138 26.43 -17.20 -9.89
N ILE A 139 25.73 -18.30 -9.56
CA ILE A 139 24.38 -18.58 -10.07
C ILE A 139 23.40 -17.49 -9.60
N TYR A 140 23.49 -17.05 -8.34
CA TYR A 140 22.65 -15.98 -7.81
C TYR A 140 22.99 -14.63 -8.45
N GLN A 141 24.28 -14.37 -8.70
CA GLN A 141 24.70 -13.18 -9.44
C GLN A 141 24.09 -13.13 -10.84
N PHE A 142 24.23 -14.22 -11.60
CA PHE A 142 23.70 -14.28 -12.96
C PHE A 142 22.17 -14.22 -12.97
N GLY A 143 21.51 -14.94 -12.06
CA GLY A 143 20.06 -14.93 -11.91
C GLY A 143 19.50 -13.55 -11.56
N LEU A 144 20.11 -12.84 -10.60
CA LEU A 144 19.68 -11.50 -10.20
C LEU A 144 19.94 -10.46 -11.30
N LEU A 145 21.00 -10.63 -12.10
CA LEU A 145 21.27 -9.77 -13.24
C LEU A 145 20.19 -9.93 -14.33
N ILE A 146 19.83 -11.17 -14.67
CA ILE A 146 18.74 -11.47 -15.62
C ILE A 146 17.42 -10.93 -15.09
N ALA A 147 17.10 -11.18 -13.81
CA ALA A 147 15.87 -10.70 -13.19
C ALA A 147 15.79 -9.17 -13.22
N SER A 148 16.89 -8.47 -12.94
CA SER A 148 16.95 -7.01 -12.99
C SER A 148 16.78 -6.48 -14.42
N ALA A 149 17.42 -7.12 -15.41
CA ALA A 149 17.27 -6.77 -16.82
C ALA A 149 15.82 -6.96 -17.29
N GLY A 150 15.19 -8.10 -16.96
CA GLY A 150 13.78 -8.36 -17.25
C GLY A 150 12.85 -7.34 -16.60
N THR A 151 13.15 -6.94 -15.36
CA THR A 151 12.41 -5.89 -14.64
C THR A 151 12.50 -4.54 -15.35
N TYR A 152 13.69 -4.14 -15.83
CA TYR A 152 13.84 -2.91 -16.61
C TYR A 152 13.04 -2.94 -17.91
N VAL A 153 13.12 -4.04 -18.67
CA VAL A 153 12.38 -4.19 -19.94
C VAL A 153 10.88 -4.16 -19.70
N ALA A 154 10.39 -4.89 -18.69
CA ALA A 154 8.98 -4.86 -18.30
C ALA A 154 8.53 -3.46 -17.89
N SER A 155 9.35 -2.75 -17.11
CA SER A 155 9.05 -1.37 -16.67
C SER A 155 8.96 -0.42 -17.86
N ALA A 156 9.91 -0.48 -18.80
CA ALA A 156 9.91 0.36 -19.99
C ALA A 156 8.69 0.07 -20.89
N TRP A 157 8.37 -1.20 -21.12
CA TRP A 157 7.17 -1.60 -21.85
C TRP A 157 5.90 -1.04 -21.20
N TRP A 158 5.78 -1.19 -19.88
CA TRP A 158 4.61 -0.74 -19.13
C TRP A 158 4.45 0.78 -19.18
N ILE A 159 5.53 1.54 -19.03
CA ILE A 159 5.52 3.00 -19.15
C ILE A 159 5.03 3.42 -20.54
N VAL A 160 5.57 2.81 -21.61
CA VAL A 160 5.17 3.14 -22.99
C VAL A 160 3.70 2.84 -23.23
N SER A 161 3.20 1.70 -22.73
CA SER A 161 1.79 1.34 -22.87
C SER A 161 0.85 2.27 -22.10
N ALA A 162 1.26 2.76 -20.93
CA ALA A 162 0.44 3.61 -20.06
C ALA A 162 0.57 5.11 -20.38
N TYR A 163 1.61 5.52 -21.11
CA TYR A 163 1.90 6.92 -21.40
C TYR A 163 0.75 7.67 -22.09
N PRO A 164 0.07 7.12 -23.13
CA PRO A 164 -1.03 7.84 -23.80
C PRO A 164 -2.20 8.14 -22.86
N ALA A 165 -2.53 7.21 -21.94
CA ALA A 165 -3.59 7.40 -20.96
C ALA A 165 -3.19 8.40 -19.86
N ALA A 166 -1.93 8.37 -19.42
CA ALA A 166 -1.42 9.25 -18.38
C ALA A 166 -1.14 10.70 -18.86
N ALA A 167 -0.84 10.89 -20.14
CA ALA A 167 -0.45 12.16 -20.76
C ALA A 167 -1.63 12.92 -21.41
N SER A 168 -2.83 12.80 -20.83
CA SER A 168 -4.05 13.45 -21.33
C SER A 168 -4.01 14.99 -21.24
N SER A 169 -3.24 15.55 -20.30
CA SER A 169 -3.06 16.99 -20.13
C SER A 169 -1.59 17.41 -20.32
N PRO A 170 -1.33 18.63 -20.86
CA PRO A 170 0.04 19.12 -21.06
C PRO A 170 0.84 19.15 -19.76
N LEU A 171 0.20 19.53 -18.65
CA LEU A 171 0.84 19.64 -17.35
C LEU A 171 1.20 18.26 -16.77
N SER A 172 0.31 17.25 -16.86
CA SER A 172 0.62 15.87 -16.46
C SER A 172 1.78 15.29 -17.26
N SER A 173 1.78 15.50 -18.59
CA SER A 173 2.85 15.05 -19.47
C SER A 173 4.21 15.66 -19.10
N THR A 174 4.26 16.95 -18.77
CA THR A 174 5.52 17.59 -18.31
C THR A 174 6.03 17.02 -16.99
N PHE A 175 5.17 16.84 -15.98
CA PHE A 175 5.61 16.28 -14.70
C PHE A 175 6.04 14.82 -14.80
N LEU A 176 5.34 14.03 -15.62
CA LEU A 176 5.72 12.65 -15.90
C LEU A 176 7.08 12.60 -16.62
N GLY A 177 7.31 13.46 -17.62
CA GLY A 177 8.59 13.58 -18.30
C GLY A 177 9.73 14.01 -17.36
N VAL A 178 9.49 14.98 -16.48
CA VAL A 178 10.47 15.42 -15.46
C VAL A 178 10.77 14.28 -14.49
N ALA A 179 9.77 13.54 -14.04
CA ALA A 179 9.96 12.45 -13.09
C ALA A 179 10.74 11.26 -13.70
N ILE A 180 10.45 10.87 -14.94
CA ILE A 180 11.24 9.83 -15.67
C ILE A 180 12.68 10.32 -15.87
N THR A 181 12.85 11.57 -16.28
CA THR A 181 14.19 12.15 -16.48
C THR A 181 14.98 12.18 -15.17
N ALA A 182 14.35 12.62 -14.07
CA ALA A 182 14.95 12.64 -12.74
C ALA A 182 15.35 11.24 -12.28
N LEU A 183 14.50 10.23 -12.52
CA LEU A 183 14.82 8.83 -12.23
C LEU A 183 16.08 8.38 -12.98
N LEU A 184 16.17 8.64 -14.29
CA LEU A 184 17.33 8.29 -15.10
C LEU A 184 18.62 8.96 -14.59
N PHE A 185 18.57 10.26 -14.27
CA PHE A 185 19.71 10.98 -13.72
C PHE A 185 20.10 10.47 -12.34
N LEU A 186 19.14 10.22 -11.45
CA LEU A 186 19.40 9.67 -10.12
C LEU A 186 20.01 8.27 -10.19
N THR A 187 19.53 7.41 -11.10
CA THR A 187 20.12 6.11 -11.38
C THR A 187 21.56 6.25 -11.88
N PHE A 188 21.82 7.14 -12.84
CA PHE A 188 23.16 7.35 -13.38
C PHE A 188 24.14 7.87 -12.32
N ILE A 189 23.74 8.90 -11.57
CA ILE A 189 24.53 9.44 -10.46
C ILE A 189 24.75 8.37 -9.38
N GLY A 190 23.73 7.57 -9.07
CA GLY A 190 23.79 6.47 -8.10
C GLY A 190 24.82 5.41 -8.48
N PHE A 191 24.91 5.06 -9.76
CA PHE A 191 25.95 4.16 -10.27
C PHE A 191 27.34 4.82 -10.29
N PHE A 192 27.43 6.09 -10.68
CA PHE A 192 28.71 6.82 -10.68
C PHE A 192 29.31 6.92 -9.27
N LEU A 193 28.47 7.19 -8.27
CA LEU A 193 28.86 7.23 -6.86
C LEU A 193 29.07 5.83 -6.24
N ARG A 194 28.81 4.75 -6.98
CA ARG A 194 28.85 3.34 -6.51
C ARG A 194 28.00 3.10 -5.26
N ARG A 195 26.92 3.87 -5.09
CA ARG A 195 26.01 3.78 -3.94
C ARG A 195 24.72 3.02 -4.24
N THR A 196 24.37 2.86 -5.53
CA THR A 196 23.14 2.21 -5.96
C THR A 196 23.43 0.85 -6.59
N ASN A 197 22.64 -0.16 -6.21
CA ASN A 197 22.73 -1.49 -6.82
C ASN A 197 21.77 -1.62 -8.03
N ILE A 198 22.11 -2.51 -8.96
CA ILE A 198 21.30 -2.80 -10.15
C ILE A 198 19.88 -3.24 -9.76
N ILE A 199 19.77 -4.07 -8.72
CA ILE A 199 18.50 -4.59 -8.18
C ILE A 199 17.62 -3.46 -7.64
N GLU A 200 18.22 -2.55 -6.87
CA GLU A 200 17.50 -1.40 -6.29
C GLU A 200 16.97 -0.51 -7.41
N SER A 201 17.84 -0.13 -8.35
CA SER A 201 17.45 0.74 -9.46
C SER A 201 16.41 0.10 -10.38
N SER A 202 16.45 -1.22 -10.63
CA SER A 202 15.39 -1.89 -11.39
C SER A 202 14.05 -1.91 -10.65
N GLY A 203 14.07 -2.06 -9.31
CA GLY A 203 12.87 -1.98 -8.49
C GLY A 203 12.27 -0.56 -8.46
N LEU A 204 13.11 0.48 -8.44
CA LEU A 204 12.67 1.87 -8.56
C LEU A 204 12.03 2.16 -9.93
N ALA A 205 12.59 1.61 -11.01
CA ALA A 205 12.00 1.72 -12.34
C ALA A 205 10.63 1.03 -12.45
N LEU A 206 10.48 -0.14 -11.83
CA LEU A 206 9.20 -0.85 -11.77
C LEU A 206 8.16 -0.08 -10.96
N PHE A 207 8.56 0.46 -9.81
CA PHE A 207 7.69 1.30 -8.99
C PHE A 207 7.24 2.56 -9.76
N MET A 208 8.14 3.20 -10.50
CA MET A 208 7.79 4.31 -11.37
C MET A 208 6.77 3.91 -12.45
N ALA A 209 6.98 2.76 -13.11
CA ALA A 209 6.05 2.23 -14.10
C ALA A 209 4.65 1.97 -13.52
N TYR A 210 4.58 1.45 -12.29
CA TYR A 210 3.33 1.27 -11.56
C TYR A 210 2.61 2.61 -11.30
N ASN A 211 3.32 3.64 -10.86
CA ASN A 211 2.71 4.96 -10.63
C ASN A 211 2.20 5.60 -11.93
N VAL A 212 2.96 5.47 -13.03
CA VAL A 212 2.52 5.96 -14.35
C VAL A 212 1.24 5.26 -14.80
N TRP A 213 1.15 3.95 -14.61
CA TRP A 213 -0.06 3.18 -14.91
C TRP A 213 -1.24 3.58 -14.03
N LEU A 214 -1.02 3.80 -12.73
CA LEU A 214 -2.06 4.23 -11.80
C LEU A 214 -2.65 5.59 -12.21
N CYS A 215 -1.81 6.52 -12.69
CA CYS A 215 -2.27 7.80 -13.23
C CYS A 215 -3.12 7.63 -14.50
N GLY A 216 -2.74 6.72 -15.40
CA GLY A 216 -3.51 6.43 -16.62
C GLY A 216 -4.87 5.79 -16.33
N PHE A 217 -4.91 4.80 -15.44
CA PHE A 217 -6.15 4.10 -15.05
C PHE A 217 -7.17 5.03 -14.38
N ASN A 218 -6.68 5.91 -13.48
CA ASN A 218 -7.55 6.87 -12.81
C ASN A 218 -8.18 7.85 -13.82
N GLN A 219 -7.49 8.19 -14.90
CA GLN A 219 -8.01 9.10 -15.91
C GLN A 219 -9.08 8.45 -16.79
N GLU A 220 -8.90 7.19 -17.23
CA GLU A 220 -9.89 6.49 -18.05
C GLU A 220 -11.23 6.31 -17.32
N SER A 221 -11.19 6.05 -16.02
CA SER A 221 -12.37 5.90 -15.18
C SER A 221 -13.19 7.20 -14.99
N PHE A 222 -12.57 8.39 -15.15
CA PHE A 222 -13.31 9.66 -15.18
C PHE A 222 -13.93 9.97 -16.55
N SER A 223 -13.42 9.39 -17.64
CA SER A 223 -13.91 9.63 -19.00
C SER A 223 -15.07 8.70 -19.43
N ASP A 224 -15.40 7.68 -18.62
CA ASP A 224 -16.55 6.82 -18.88
C ASP A 224 -17.88 7.55 -18.56
N PRO A 225 -18.79 7.74 -19.54
CA PRO A 225 -20.02 8.52 -19.36
C PRO A 225 -21.10 7.85 -18.49
N SER A 226 -20.82 6.66 -17.95
CA SER A 226 -21.73 5.89 -17.08
C SER A 226 -21.73 6.33 -15.62
N TYR A 227 -20.87 7.29 -15.24
CA TYR A 227 -20.78 7.85 -13.88
C TYR A 227 -21.15 9.34 -13.77
N SER A 228 -21.85 9.89 -14.78
CA SER A 228 -22.49 11.22 -14.73
C SER A 228 -23.92 11.15 -14.22
#